data_AF-A0A381PZB1-F1
#
_entry.id   AF-A0A381PZB1-F1
#
_cell.length_a   1.000
_cell.length_b   1.000
_cell.length_c   1.000
_cell.angle_alpha   90.00
_cell.angle_beta   90.00
_cell.angle_gamma   90.00
#
_symmetry.space_group_name_H-M   'P 1'
#
loop_
_entity.id
_entity.type
_entity.pdbx_description
1 polymer ?
#
loop_
_entity_poly.entity_id
_entity_poly.type
_entity_poly.pdbx_seq_one_letter_code
_entity_poly.pdbx_strand_id
1 'polypeptide(L)'
;MDRIRELYSIRGRKYHHEFTALENITFDVFQGETIGVIGPNGSGKSTLLEIIAGTLFATSGKVIQQGTVSALLELGAGFNPRFTGRENVYLNASILGISKNRLEAKLDALLQFADIGEFIDHPVSTYSSGMYVRLAFATAISSDPDILIVDEA
;
A
#
# COMPACT_ATOMS: atom_id res chain seq x y z
N MET A 1 -10.09 19.14 19.50
CA MET A 1 -10.78 19.99 20.50
C MET A 1 -12.13 19.41 20.88
N ASP A 2 -12.92 18.88 19.93
CA ASP A 2 -14.27 18.37 20.21
C ASP A 2 -14.28 17.11 21.09
N ARG A 3 -13.41 16.12 20.84
CA ARG A 3 -13.27 14.94 21.73
C ARG A 3 -12.85 15.28 23.17
N ILE A 4 -12.06 16.34 23.36
CA ILE A 4 -11.68 16.81 24.70
C ILE A 4 -12.89 17.46 25.38
N ARG A 5 -13.68 18.26 24.65
CA ARG A 5 -14.93 18.84 25.16
C ARG A 5 -16.00 17.79 25.50
N GLU A 6 -16.03 16.67 24.78
CA GLU A 6 -16.88 15.52 25.10
C GLU A 6 -16.47 14.86 26.42
N LEU A 7 -15.16 14.68 26.65
CA LEU A 7 -14.64 14.05 27.86
C LEU A 7 -15.04 14.83 29.15
N TYR A 8 -15.11 16.15 29.06
CA TYR A 8 -15.54 17.04 30.15
C TYR A 8 -17.04 17.35 30.14
N SER A 9 -17.82 16.74 29.23
CA SER A 9 -19.25 16.95 29.13
C SER A 9 -19.99 16.12 30.18
N ILE A 10 -20.42 16.78 31.26
CA ILE A 10 -21.24 16.19 32.34
C ILE A 10 -22.58 15.63 31.78
N ARG A 11 -23.00 16.06 30.59
CA ARG A 11 -24.24 15.63 29.91
C ARG A 11 -24.02 14.63 28.75
N GLY A 12 -22.80 14.12 28.54
CA GLY A 12 -22.51 13.14 27.49
C GLY A 12 -22.77 13.65 26.06
N ARG A 13 -22.76 14.97 25.84
CA ARG A 13 -22.97 15.54 24.50
C ARG A 13 -21.79 15.19 23.60
N LYS A 14 -22.08 14.54 22.47
CA LYS A 14 -21.13 14.36 21.36
C LYS A 14 -20.98 15.67 20.58
N TYR A 15 -19.77 16.19 20.51
CA TYR A 15 -19.34 17.34 19.74
C TYR A 15 -18.58 16.93 18.47
N HIS A 16 -18.10 15.70 18.35
CA HIS A 16 -17.56 15.19 17.09
C HIS A 16 -18.69 14.84 16.13
N HIS A 17 -18.46 15.07 14.84
CA HIS A 17 -19.33 14.57 13.78
C HIS A 17 -18.83 13.19 13.36
N GLU A 18 -19.70 12.17 13.43
CA GLU A 18 -19.39 10.87 12.86
C GLU A 18 -19.54 10.95 11.34
N PHE A 19 -18.51 10.53 10.61
CA PHE A 19 -18.52 10.40 9.17
C PHE A 19 -18.41 8.93 8.81
N THR A 20 -19.38 8.42 8.05
CA THR A 20 -19.39 7.05 7.56
C THR A 20 -18.69 7.01 6.20
N ALA A 21 -17.45 6.51 6.18
CA ALA A 21 -16.69 6.37 4.94
C ALA A 21 -17.18 5.20 4.06
N LEU A 22 -17.66 4.13 4.69
CA LEU A 22 -18.17 2.92 4.05
C LEU A 22 -19.40 2.43 4.79
N GLU A 23 -20.41 1.99 4.05
CA GLU A 23 -21.67 1.49 4.62
C GLU A 23 -22.11 0.22 3.89
N ASN A 24 -22.28 -0.88 4.66
CA ASN A 24 -22.85 -2.15 4.20
C ASN A 24 -22.27 -2.70 2.88
N ILE A 25 -20.94 -2.67 2.75
CA ILE A 25 -20.23 -3.23 1.60
C ILE A 25 -20.12 -4.76 1.73
N THR A 26 -20.47 -5.50 0.68
CA THR A 26 -20.32 -6.95 0.60
C THR A 26 -20.00 -7.36 -0.83
N PHE A 27 -18.90 -8.06 -1.01
CA PHE A 27 -18.49 -8.66 -2.28
C PHE A 27 -17.48 -9.77 -2.00
N ASP A 28 -17.34 -10.67 -2.97
CA ASP A 28 -16.32 -11.71 -3.00
C ASP A 28 -15.43 -11.50 -4.22
N VAL A 29 -14.15 -11.87 -4.12
CA VAL A 29 -13.20 -11.84 -5.23
C VAL A 29 -12.49 -13.19 -5.27
N PHE A 30 -12.53 -13.84 -6.43
CA PHE A 30 -11.93 -15.14 -6.63
C PHE A 30 -10.56 -15.04 -7.31
N GLN A 31 -9.77 -16.12 -7.18
CA GLN A 31 -8.44 -16.19 -7.78
C GLN A 31 -8.51 -15.99 -9.30
N GLY A 32 -7.66 -15.10 -9.82
CA GLY A 32 -7.61 -14.76 -11.24
C GLY A 32 -8.59 -13.68 -11.68
N GLU A 33 -9.43 -13.18 -10.78
CA GLU A 33 -10.30 -12.04 -11.07
C GLU A 33 -9.55 -10.70 -10.95
N THR A 34 -9.96 -9.74 -11.76
CA THR A 34 -9.52 -8.35 -11.66
C THR A 34 -10.74 -7.48 -11.40
N ILE A 35 -10.74 -6.76 -10.29
CA ILE A 35 -11.84 -5.90 -9.85
C ILE A 35 -11.40 -4.44 -9.90
N GLY A 36 -12.19 -3.61 -10.58
CA GLY A 36 -12.03 -2.16 -10.56
C GLY A 36 -12.97 -1.52 -9.55
N VAL A 37 -12.43 -0.77 -8.59
CA VAL A 37 -13.23 0.03 -7.64
C VAL A 37 -13.30 1.47 -8.15
N ILE A 38 -14.47 1.88 -8.64
CA ILE A 38 -14.68 3.20 -9.25
C ILE A 38 -15.72 4.02 -8.48
N GLY A 39 -15.54 5.33 -8.46
CA GLY A 39 -16.43 6.26 -7.75
C GLY A 39 -15.82 7.65 -7.59
N PRO A 40 -16.62 8.67 -7.25
CA PRO A 40 -16.15 10.03 -7.08
C PRO A 40 -15.16 10.19 -5.91
N ASN A 41 -14.46 11.32 -5.85
CA ASN A 41 -13.60 11.64 -4.70
C ASN A 41 -14.43 11.69 -3.42
N GLY A 42 -13.90 11.10 -2.34
CA GLY A 42 -14.61 10.98 -1.07
C GLY A 42 -15.62 9.83 -0.99
N SER A 43 -15.75 8.98 -2.01
CA SER A 43 -16.66 7.83 -1.99
C SER A 43 -16.17 6.63 -1.16
N GLY A 44 -15.04 6.75 -0.44
CA GLY A 44 -14.51 5.69 0.41
C GLY A 44 -13.59 4.66 -0.27
N LYS A 45 -13.19 4.85 -1.54
CA LYS A 45 -12.34 3.89 -2.29
C LYS A 45 -11.04 3.55 -1.55
N SER A 46 -10.22 4.54 -1.23
CA SER A 46 -8.95 4.32 -0.52
C SER A 46 -9.18 3.70 0.85
N THR A 47 -10.22 4.12 1.58
CA THR A 47 -10.61 3.49 2.86
C THR A 47 -10.98 2.02 2.69
N LEU A 48 -11.67 1.63 1.62
CA LEU A 48 -11.95 0.23 1.31
C LEU A 48 -10.66 -0.54 1.02
N LEU A 49 -9.78 0.02 0.18
CA LEU A 49 -8.52 -0.61 -0.18
C LEU A 49 -7.57 -0.75 1.03
N GLU A 50 -7.49 0.24 1.91
CA GLU A 50 -6.74 0.20 3.17
C GLU A 50 -7.25 -0.90 4.12
N ILE A 51 -8.57 -1.09 4.19
CA ILE A 51 -9.17 -2.15 4.99
C ILE A 51 -8.82 -3.53 4.43
N ILE A 52 -8.86 -3.70 3.10
CA ILE A 52 -8.46 -4.96 2.44
C ILE A 52 -6.95 -5.20 2.58
N ALA A 53 -6.14 -4.14 2.51
CA ALA A 53 -4.70 -4.21 2.74
C ALA A 53 -4.32 -4.49 4.20
N GLY A 54 -5.26 -4.33 5.13
CA GLY A 54 -5.03 -4.49 6.57
C GLY A 54 -4.30 -3.31 7.23
N THR A 55 -4.16 -2.17 6.53
CA THR A 55 -3.59 -0.93 7.08
C THR A 55 -4.62 -0.15 7.91
N LEU A 56 -5.91 -0.43 7.70
CA LEU A 56 -7.01 0.11 8.48
C LEU A 56 -7.95 -1.00 8.97
N PHE A 57 -8.40 -0.92 10.22
CA PHE A 57 -9.39 -1.86 10.74
C PHE A 57 -10.82 -1.39 10.44
N ALA A 58 -11.66 -2.31 9.97
CA ALA A 58 -13.08 -2.03 9.79
C ALA A 58 -13.77 -1.74 11.14
N THR A 59 -14.62 -0.71 11.19
CA THR A 59 -15.43 -0.40 12.38
C THR A 59 -16.44 -1.51 12.69
N SER A 60 -16.94 -2.18 11.64
CA SER A 60 -17.86 -3.32 11.76
C SER A 60 -17.69 -4.25 10.55
N GLY A 61 -18.15 -5.50 10.69
CA GLY A 61 -17.98 -6.53 9.66
C GLY A 61 -16.62 -7.23 9.75
N LYS A 62 -16.25 -7.96 8.70
CA LYS A 62 -14.97 -8.68 8.60
C LYS A 62 -14.49 -8.75 7.16
N VAL A 63 -13.17 -8.72 6.99
CA VAL A 63 -12.49 -9.10 5.75
C VAL A 63 -11.88 -10.47 5.97
N ILE A 64 -12.13 -11.40 5.06
CA ILE A 64 -11.51 -12.72 5.04
C ILE A 64 -10.68 -12.78 3.77
N GLN A 65 -9.37 -12.98 3.92
CA GLN A 65 -8.44 -13.09 2.80
C GLN A 65 -7.64 -14.39 2.93
N GLN A 66 -7.32 -14.99 1.78
CA GLN A 66 -6.47 -16.16 1.68
C GLN A 66 -5.26 -15.81 0.82
N GLY A 67 -4.08 -15.81 1.43
CA GLY A 67 -2.83 -15.44 0.78
C GLY A 67 -2.25 -14.12 1.27
N THR A 68 -1.12 -13.77 0.67
CA THR A 68 -0.35 -12.55 0.89
C THR A 68 -0.94 -11.38 0.11
N VAL A 69 -1.12 -10.24 0.78
CA VAL A 69 -1.60 -9.00 0.15
C VAL A 69 -0.41 -8.06 0.00
N SER A 70 -0.20 -7.56 -1.21
CA SER A 70 0.68 -6.42 -1.44
C SER A 70 -0.17 -5.25 -1.93
N ALA A 71 -0.09 -4.13 -1.21
CA ALA A 71 -0.86 -2.96 -1.53
C ALA A 71 0.06 -1.83 -1.97
N LEU A 72 -0.07 -1.43 -3.23
CA LEU A 72 0.58 -0.26 -3.81
C LEU A 72 -0.20 1.03 -3.48
N LEU A 73 -0.76 1.09 -2.27
CA LEU A 73 -1.49 2.27 -1.77
C LEU A 73 -0.53 3.43 -1.52
N GLU A 74 0.72 3.10 -1.16
CA GLU A 74 1.78 4.05 -0.92
C GLU A 74 3.01 3.61 -1.71
N LEU A 75 3.00 3.79 -3.04
CA LEU A 75 4.15 3.45 -3.89
C LEU A 75 5.44 4.08 -3.35
N GLY A 76 6.38 3.23 -2.94
CA GLY A 76 7.65 3.65 -2.36
C GLY A 76 7.58 4.02 -0.88
N ALA A 77 6.49 3.72 -0.17
CA ALA A 77 6.51 3.70 1.29
C ALA A 77 7.62 2.76 1.76
N GLY A 78 8.50 3.28 2.62
CA GLY A 78 9.71 2.57 3.05
C GLY A 78 10.93 2.80 2.16
N PHE A 79 10.84 3.58 1.07
CA PHE A 79 12.04 4.06 0.39
C PHE A 79 12.68 5.17 1.22
N ASN A 80 13.97 5.02 1.49
CA ASN A 80 14.81 6.04 2.09
C ASN A 80 15.44 6.90 0.98
N PRO A 81 15.15 8.22 0.93
CA PRO A 81 15.64 9.12 -0.11
C PRO A 81 17.16 9.19 -0.23
N ARG A 82 17.89 8.86 0.84
CA ARG A 82 19.35 8.87 0.89
C ARG A 82 19.99 7.57 0.40
N PHE A 83 19.20 6.49 0.31
CA PHE A 83 19.67 5.20 -0.15
C PHE A 83 19.57 5.11 -1.66
N THR A 84 20.47 4.34 -2.25
CA THR A 84 20.40 3.95 -3.66
C THR A 84 19.13 3.16 -3.95
N GLY A 85 18.73 3.07 -5.21
CA GLY A 85 17.62 2.21 -5.59
C GLY A 85 17.87 0.75 -5.17
N ARG A 86 19.10 0.25 -5.34
CA ARG A 86 19.50 -1.10 -4.90
C ARG A 86 19.27 -1.31 -3.40
N GLU A 87 19.78 -0.41 -2.57
CA GLU A 87 19.62 -0.48 -1.12
C GLU A 87 18.14 -0.44 -0.71
N ASN A 88 17.33 0.37 -1.39
CA ASN A 88 15.89 0.43 -1.15
C ASN A 88 15.16 -0.87 -1.49
N VAL A 89 15.55 -1.54 -2.58
CA VAL A 89 15.03 -2.86 -2.96
C VAL A 89 15.33 -3.89 -1.85
N TYR A 90 16.58 -3.95 -1.38
CA TYR A 90 16.96 -4.89 -0.30
C TYR A 90 16.25 -4.58 1.02
N LEU A 91 16.11 -3.30 1.37
CA LEU A 91 15.41 -2.88 2.58
C LEU A 91 13.93 -3.29 2.54
N ASN A 92 13.24 -3.00 1.43
CA ASN A 92 11.82 -3.33 1.28
C ASN A 92 11.59 -4.83 1.25
N ALA A 93 12.42 -5.59 0.54
CA ALA A 93 12.36 -7.05 0.54
C ALA A 93 12.49 -7.61 1.97
N SER A 94 13.38 -7.04 2.78
CA SER A 94 13.55 -7.47 4.18
C SER A 94 12.32 -7.16 5.04
N ILE A 95 11.69 -5.98 4.85
CA ILE A 95 10.44 -5.60 5.53
C ILE A 95 9.31 -6.56 5.17
N LEU A 96 9.25 -6.99 3.90
CA LEU A 96 8.27 -7.95 3.39
C LEU A 96 8.60 -9.42 3.72
N GLY A 97 9.67 -9.69 4.48
CA GLY A 97 10.07 -11.04 4.87
C GLY A 97 10.66 -11.88 3.72
N ILE A 98 11.09 -11.26 2.63
CA ILE A 98 11.74 -11.92 1.50
C ILE A 98 13.21 -12.17 1.85
N SER A 99 13.63 -13.44 1.84
CA SER A 99 15.04 -13.79 2.06
C SER A 99 15.95 -13.18 1.00
N LYS A 100 17.16 -12.78 1.39
CA LYS A 100 18.18 -12.22 0.48
C LYS A 100 18.42 -13.11 -0.74
N ASN A 101 18.54 -14.43 -0.56
CA ASN A 101 18.77 -15.37 -1.65
C ASN A 101 17.62 -15.38 -2.69
N ARG A 102 16.36 -15.27 -2.23
CA ARG A 102 15.18 -15.21 -3.12
C ARG A 102 15.15 -13.90 -3.89
N LEU A 103 15.51 -12.79 -3.24
CA LEU A 103 15.63 -11.50 -3.92
C LEU A 103 16.75 -11.52 -4.97
N GLU A 104 17.94 -12.01 -4.62
CA GLU A 104 19.08 -12.08 -5.54
C GLU A 104 18.77 -12.91 -6.79
N ALA A 105 18.04 -14.03 -6.64
CA ALA A 105 17.59 -14.85 -7.77
C ALA A 105 16.65 -14.12 -8.75
N LYS A 106 16.03 -13.02 -8.32
CA LYS A 106 15.08 -12.22 -9.10
C LYS A 106 15.55 -10.81 -9.40
N LEU A 107 16.69 -10.40 -8.85
CA LEU A 107 17.12 -9.01 -8.85
C LEU A 107 17.27 -8.49 -10.28
N ASP A 108 17.90 -9.26 -11.17
CA ASP A 108 18.08 -8.86 -12.57
C ASP A 108 16.74 -8.65 -13.29
N ALA A 109 15.77 -9.55 -13.08
CA ALA A 109 14.44 -9.43 -13.66
C ALA A 109 13.67 -8.21 -13.12
N LEU A 110 13.79 -7.94 -11.81
CA LEU A 110 13.22 -6.75 -11.16
C LEU A 110 13.81 -5.47 -11.76
N LEU A 111 15.14 -5.41 -11.87
CA LEU A 111 15.85 -4.24 -12.40
C LEU A 111 15.53 -4.01 -13.88
N GLN A 112 15.42 -5.08 -14.66
CA GLN A 112 14.99 -5.01 -16.05
C GLN A 112 13.55 -4.52 -16.17
N PHE A 113 12.65 -4.97 -15.29
CA PHE A 113 11.26 -4.51 -15.25
C PHE A 113 11.15 -3.03 -14.86
N ALA A 114 11.94 -2.58 -13.89
CA ALA A 114 11.95 -1.18 -13.46
C ALA A 114 12.44 -0.22 -14.56
N ASP A 115 13.30 -0.70 -15.48
CA ASP A 115 13.86 0.06 -16.59
C ASP A 115 14.42 1.42 -16.14
N ILE A 116 15.33 1.37 -15.18
CA ILE A 116 16.04 2.55 -14.64
C ILE A 116 17.55 2.53 -14.90
N GLY A 117 18.07 1.46 -15.52
CA GLY A 117 19.47 1.33 -15.92
C GLY A 117 20.46 1.57 -14.77
N GLU A 118 21.51 2.35 -15.04
CA GLU A 118 22.58 2.66 -14.08
C GLU A 118 22.11 3.50 -12.88
N PHE A 119 20.92 4.11 -12.95
CA PHE A 119 20.40 4.89 -11.84
C PHE A 119 20.10 4.07 -10.60
N ILE A 120 20.04 2.74 -10.69
CA ILE A 120 19.85 1.85 -9.54
C ILE A 120 20.88 2.09 -8.42
N ASP A 121 22.10 2.50 -8.78
CA ASP A 121 23.19 2.76 -7.84
C ASP A 121 23.29 4.26 -7.44
N HIS A 122 22.31 5.08 -7.83
CA HIS A 122 22.15 6.47 -7.39
C HIS A 122 21.06 6.60 -6.31
N PRO A 123 21.19 7.58 -5.39
CA PRO A 123 20.16 7.84 -4.38
C PRO A 123 18.78 8.09 -4.99
N VAL A 124 17.72 7.49 -4.45
CA VAL A 124 16.37 7.63 -5.03
C VAL A 124 15.82 9.06 -4.99
N SER A 125 16.40 9.93 -4.17
CA SER A 125 16.12 11.38 -4.18
C SER A 125 16.49 12.08 -5.49
N THR A 126 17.33 11.48 -6.33
CA THR A 126 17.69 12.04 -7.64
C THR A 126 16.77 11.56 -8.77
N TYR A 127 15.84 10.65 -8.48
CA TYR A 127 15.00 10.01 -9.48
C TYR A 127 13.92 10.96 -9.98
N SER A 128 13.55 10.82 -11.26
CA SER A 128 12.27 11.34 -11.71
C SER A 128 11.12 10.59 -11.01
N SER A 129 9.95 11.21 -10.92
CA SER A 129 8.74 10.56 -10.39
C SER A 129 8.45 9.23 -11.08
N GLY A 130 8.64 9.15 -12.41
CA GLY A 130 8.46 7.92 -13.17
C GLY A 130 9.44 6.82 -12.80
N MET A 131 10.73 7.13 -12.62
CA MET A 131 11.72 6.14 -12.17
C MET A 131 11.42 5.62 -10.77
N TYR A 132 11.01 6.53 -9.88
CA TYR A 132 10.62 6.18 -8.52
C TYR A 132 9.43 5.21 -8.51
N VAL A 133 8.37 5.55 -9.25
CA VAL A 133 7.17 4.69 -9.38
C VAL A 133 7.50 3.35 -10.00
N ARG A 134 8.31 3.31 -11.08
CA ARG A 134 8.69 2.04 -11.71
C ARG A 134 9.50 1.14 -10.78
N LEU A 135 10.46 1.69 -10.03
CA LEU A 135 11.23 0.90 -9.08
C LEU A 135 10.37 0.42 -7.90
N ALA A 136 9.52 1.30 -7.36
CA ALA A 136 8.57 0.94 -6.30
C ALA A 136 7.64 -0.20 -6.74
N PHE A 137 7.08 -0.10 -7.94
CA PHE A 137 6.23 -1.13 -8.52
C PHE A 137 6.99 -2.45 -8.73
N ALA A 138 8.18 -2.40 -9.35
CA ALA A 138 9.02 -3.58 -9.57
C ALA A 138 9.36 -4.30 -8.25
N THR A 139 9.62 -3.52 -7.20
CA THR A 139 9.92 -4.05 -5.87
C THR A 139 8.71 -4.75 -5.26
N ALA A 140 7.52 -4.16 -5.35
CA ALA A 140 6.31 -4.74 -4.77
C ALA A 140 5.93 -6.08 -5.43
N ILE A 141 5.96 -6.15 -6.76
CA ILE A 141 5.61 -7.38 -7.49
C ILE A 141 6.63 -8.51 -7.31
N SER A 142 7.87 -8.19 -6.91
CA SER A 142 8.93 -9.20 -6.71
C SER A 142 8.63 -10.21 -5.60
N SER A 143 7.71 -9.83 -4.69
CA SER A 143 7.24 -10.65 -3.58
C SER A 143 6.34 -11.84 -4.00
N ASP A 144 5.86 -11.86 -5.25
CA ASP A 144 4.80 -12.75 -5.74
C ASP A 144 3.55 -12.72 -4.84
N PRO A 145 2.89 -11.57 -4.70
CA PRO A 145 1.71 -11.48 -3.83
C PRO A 145 0.54 -12.27 -4.43
N ASP A 146 -0.25 -12.91 -3.57
CA ASP A 146 -1.48 -13.60 -3.98
C ASP A 146 -2.58 -12.59 -4.37
N ILE A 147 -2.57 -11.42 -3.73
CA ILE A 147 -3.49 -10.30 -3.96
C ILE A 147 -2.67 -9.01 -4.15
N LEU A 148 -2.82 -8.37 -5.32
CA LEU A 148 -2.20 -7.09 -5.61
C LEU A 148 -3.27 -5.99 -5.63
N ILE A 149 -3.13 -4.99 -4.75
CA ILE A 149 -3.96 -3.79 -4.73
C ILE A 149 -3.17 -2.65 -5.36
N VAL A 150 -3.79 -1.91 -6.28
CA VAL A 150 -3.22 -0.73 -6.92
C VAL A 150 -4.19 0.43 -6.70
N ASP A 151 -3.71 1.54 -6.14
CA ASP A 151 -4.47 2.78 -6.03
C ASP A 151 -3.82 3.87 -6.90
N GLU A 152 -4.64 4.80 -7.39
CA GLU A 152 -4.16 5.98 -8.12
C GLU A 152 -3.66 7.00 -7.08
N ALA A 153 -2.34 7.18 -6.99
CA ALA A 153 -1.73 8.27 -6.22
C ALA A 153 -1.68 9.58 -7.03
#